data_AF-A0A7S6S3E9-F1
#
_entry.id   AF-A0A7S6S3E9-F1
#
_cell.length_a   1.000
_cell.length_b   1.000
_cell.length_c   1.000
_cell.angle_alpha   90.00
_cell.angle_beta   90.00
_cell.angle_gamma   90.00
#
_symmetry.space_group_name_H-M   'P 1'
#
loop_
_entity.id
_entity.type
_entity.pdbx_description
1 polymer ?
#
loop_
_entity_poly.entity_id
_entity_poly.type
_entity_poly.pdbx_seq_one_letter_code
_entity_poly.pdbx_strand_id
1 'polypeptide(L)'
;MSTEPISTNPDPAARIAELERQLTEANERAASIERTHRINDLLREARAIDLDTARLLVERAMTSDATRDAKAIVADLMAGKPFLFAPDGPTDGASSTRSVKHRTGVMAPRSTDHLTSPLVEAADEARITGKRGDVLRYLRLRRAR
;
A
#
# COMPACT_ATOMS: atom_id res chain seq x y z
N MET A 1 -11.86 53.08 -50.56
CA MET A 1 -11.91 51.61 -50.73
C MET A 1 -11.55 51.00 -49.40
N SER A 2 -12.57 50.63 -48.60
CA SER A 2 -12.38 50.04 -47.27
C SER A 2 -12.80 48.57 -47.36
N THR A 3 -11.82 47.67 -47.29
CA THR A 3 -12.06 46.24 -47.09
C THR A 3 -12.17 46.00 -45.59
N GLU A 4 -13.39 45.82 -45.09
CA GLU A 4 -13.61 45.29 -43.74
C GLU A 4 -13.14 43.82 -43.71
N PRO A 5 -12.42 43.40 -42.65
CA PRO A 5 -12.03 42.00 -42.51
C PRO A 5 -13.27 41.17 -42.21
N ILE A 6 -13.52 40.17 -43.06
CA ILE A 6 -14.49 39.11 -42.83
C ILE A 6 -14.16 38.48 -41.47
N SER A 7 -14.97 38.81 -40.46
CA SER A 7 -14.93 38.15 -39.16
C SER A 7 -15.22 36.67 -39.40
N THR A 8 -14.16 35.87 -39.44
CA THR A 8 -14.22 34.42 -39.60
C THR A 8 -14.66 33.86 -38.25
N ASN A 9 -15.93 34.08 -37.91
CA ASN A 9 -16.55 33.37 -36.80
C ASN A 9 -16.58 31.89 -37.20
N PRO A 10 -15.94 31.00 -36.42
CA PRO A 10 -15.99 29.58 -36.71
C PRO A 10 -17.46 29.13 -36.74
N ASP A 11 -17.79 28.24 -37.68
CA ASP A 11 -19.12 27.66 -37.80
C ASP A 11 -19.58 27.16 -36.41
N PRO A 12 -20.70 27.67 -35.86
CA PRO A 12 -21.17 27.28 -34.54
C PRO A 12 -21.35 25.77 -34.42
N ALA A 13 -21.73 25.07 -35.50
CA ALA A 13 -21.86 23.61 -35.49
C ALA A 13 -20.49 22.92 -35.31
N ALA A 14 -19.46 23.39 -36.00
CA ALA A 14 -18.09 22.88 -35.84
C ALA A 14 -17.54 23.17 -34.43
N ARG A 15 -17.88 24.32 -33.86
CA ARG A 15 -17.46 24.68 -32.50
C ARG A 15 -18.14 23.80 -31.45
N ILE A 16 -19.43 23.48 -31.61
CA ILE A 16 -20.17 22.59 -30.73
C ILE A 16 -19.56 21.19 -30.78
N ALA A 17 -19.34 20.63 -31.97
CA ALA A 17 -18.76 19.29 -32.12
C ALA A 17 -17.36 19.16 -31.47
N GLU A 18 -16.52 20.20 -31.62
CA GLU A 18 -15.20 20.21 -30.98
C GLU A 18 -15.30 20.28 -29.45
N LEU A 19 -16.22 21.07 -28.92
CA LEU A 19 -16.45 21.16 -27.47
C LEU A 19 -17.01 19.86 -26.90
N GLU A 20 -17.95 19.21 -27.59
CA GLU A 20 -18.48 17.90 -27.20
C GLU A 20 -17.37 16.85 -27.15
N ARG A 21 -16.48 16.83 -28.15
CA ARG A 21 -15.32 15.94 -28.17
C ARG A 21 -14.40 16.19 -26.97
N GLN A 22 -14.06 17.46 -26.70
CA GLN A 22 -13.24 17.83 -25.55
C GLN A 22 -13.89 17.44 -24.22
N LEU A 23 -15.21 17.58 -24.12
CA LEU A 23 -15.98 17.20 -22.94
C LEU A 23 -15.94 15.68 -22.74
N THR A 24 -16.17 14.89 -23.79
CA THR A 24 -16.07 13.42 -23.71
C THR A 24 -14.68 12.97 -23.27
N GLU A 25 -13.62 13.53 -23.86
CA GLU A 25 -12.25 13.18 -23.52
C GLU A 25 -11.89 13.59 -22.09
N ALA A 26 -12.32 14.77 -21.65
CA ALA A 26 -12.12 15.22 -20.28
C ALA A 26 -12.84 14.32 -19.27
N ASN A 27 -14.07 13.91 -19.57
CA ASN A 27 -14.85 13.00 -18.72
C ASN A 27 -14.21 11.61 -18.62
N GLU A 28 -13.72 11.06 -19.73
CA GLU A 28 -13.02 9.77 -19.74
C GLU A 28 -11.73 9.81 -18.91
N ARG A 29 -10.96 10.90 -19.06
CA ARG A 29 -9.76 11.13 -18.23
C ARG A 29 -10.12 11.26 -16.76
N ALA A 30 -11.13 12.06 -16.41
CA ALA A 30 -11.58 12.20 -15.03
C ALA A 30 -12.02 10.85 -14.43
N ALA A 31 -12.82 10.07 -15.18
CA ALA A 31 -13.28 8.76 -14.74
C ALA A 31 -12.13 7.76 -14.52
N SER A 32 -11.10 7.78 -15.38
CA SER A 32 -9.92 6.92 -15.22
C SER A 32 -9.08 7.31 -14.00
N ILE A 33 -8.90 8.61 -13.76
CA ILE A 33 -8.20 9.15 -12.59
C ILE A 33 -8.95 8.77 -11.30
N GLU A 34 -10.28 9.00 -11.25
CA GLU A 34 -11.10 8.63 -10.11
C GLU A 34 -11.03 7.13 -9.79
N ARG A 35 -11.09 6.28 -10.82
CA ARG A 35 -10.95 4.83 -10.65
C ARG A 35 -9.60 4.48 -10.04
N THR A 36 -8.53 5.08 -10.54
CA THR A 36 -7.17 4.87 -10.04
C THR A 36 -7.04 5.29 -8.58
N HIS A 37 -7.60 6.45 -8.21
CA HIS A 37 -7.61 6.91 -6.81
C HIS A 37 -8.37 5.94 -5.91
N ARG A 38 -9.57 5.52 -6.29
CA ARG A 38 -10.37 4.56 -5.51
C ARG A 38 -9.62 3.24 -5.26
N ILE A 39 -8.95 2.71 -6.29
CA ILE A 39 -8.15 1.47 -6.15
C ILE A 39 -6.97 1.71 -5.18
N ASN A 40 -6.25 2.82 -5.34
CA ASN A 40 -5.12 3.14 -4.46
C ASN A 40 -5.56 3.31 -3.00
N ASP A 41 -6.70 3.92 -2.75
CA ASP A 41 -7.25 4.10 -1.41
C ASP A 41 -7.58 2.74 -0.78
N LEU A 42 -8.27 1.86 -1.51
CA LEU A 42 -8.55 0.49 -1.06
C LEU A 42 -7.27 -0.31 -0.77
N LEU A 43 -6.24 -0.18 -1.60
CA LEU A 43 -4.96 -0.87 -1.40
C LEU A 43 -4.18 -0.32 -0.20
N ARG A 44 -4.27 0.98 0.06
CA ARG A 44 -3.70 1.62 1.25
C ARG A 44 -4.42 1.17 2.52
N GLU A 45 -5.75 1.13 2.50
CA GLU A 45 -6.57 0.59 3.59
C GLU A 45 -6.20 -0.88 3.87
N ALA A 46 -5.97 -1.66 2.81
CA ALA A 46 -5.49 -3.04 2.91
C ALA A 46 -4.00 -3.17 3.28
N ARG A 47 -3.27 -2.06 3.45
CA ARG A 47 -1.84 -2.02 3.80
C ARG A 47 -0.95 -2.76 2.80
N ALA A 48 -1.21 -2.59 1.50
CA ALA A 48 -0.34 -3.10 0.45
C ALA A 48 1.09 -2.53 0.63
N ILE A 49 2.08 -3.42 0.62
CA ILE A 49 3.52 -3.08 0.72
C ILE A 49 3.99 -2.47 -0.59
N ASP A 50 3.52 -3.01 -1.72
CA ASP A 50 3.80 -2.53 -3.06
C ASP A 50 2.49 -2.16 -3.76
N LEU A 51 2.17 -0.87 -3.74
CA LEU A 51 0.95 -0.32 -4.32
C LEU A 51 0.91 -0.49 -5.85
N ASP A 52 2.04 -0.35 -6.54
CA ASP A 52 2.06 -0.42 -8.00
C ASP A 52 1.82 -1.84 -8.48
N THR A 53 2.50 -2.82 -7.87
CA THR A 53 2.27 -4.23 -8.18
C THR A 53 0.85 -4.66 -7.83
N ALA A 54 0.34 -4.26 -6.66
CA ALA A 54 -1.03 -4.60 -6.27
C ALA A 54 -2.07 -3.94 -7.19
N ARG A 55 -1.87 -2.68 -7.60
CA ARG A 55 -2.76 -1.97 -8.53
C ARG A 55 -2.82 -2.67 -9.88
N LEU A 56 -1.68 -3.02 -10.47
CA LEU A 56 -1.63 -3.74 -11.75
C LEU A 56 -2.39 -5.08 -11.69
N LEU A 57 -2.34 -5.77 -10.55
CA LEU A 57 -3.07 -7.02 -10.36
C LEU A 57 -4.59 -6.79 -10.24
N VAL A 58 -5.01 -5.72 -9.56
CA VAL A 58 -6.42 -5.33 -9.46
C VAL A 58 -6.95 -4.91 -10.84
N GLU A 59 -6.24 -4.05 -11.58
CA GLU A 59 -6.62 -3.61 -12.92
C GLU A 59 -6.74 -4.79 -13.91
N ARG A 60 -5.81 -5.73 -13.86
CA ARG A 60 -5.87 -6.96 -14.66
C ARG A 60 -7.08 -7.81 -14.30
N ALA A 61 -7.40 -7.93 -13.01
CA ALA A 61 -8.56 -8.70 -12.55
C ALA A 61 -9.88 -8.03 -12.96
N MET A 62 -9.99 -6.70 -12.86
CA MET A 62 -11.15 -5.93 -13.33
C MET A 62 -11.36 -6.04 -14.84
N THR A 63 -10.27 -6.15 -15.62
CA THR A 63 -10.38 -6.36 -17.08
C THR A 63 -10.90 -7.76 -17.41
N SER A 64 -10.58 -8.75 -16.56
CA SER A 64 -10.99 -10.14 -16.75
C SER A 64 -12.44 -10.38 -16.29
N ASP A 65 -12.90 -9.63 -15.29
CA ASP A 65 -14.27 -9.67 -14.76
C ASP A 65 -14.78 -8.26 -14.45
N ALA A 66 -15.32 -7.60 -15.48
CA ALA A 66 -15.75 -6.20 -15.43
C ALA A 66 -16.95 -5.95 -14.49
N THR A 67 -17.62 -7.00 -14.03
CA THR A 67 -18.78 -6.87 -13.13
C THR A 67 -18.38 -6.82 -11.65
N ARG A 68 -17.12 -7.17 -11.35
CA ARG A 68 -16.68 -7.34 -9.98
C ARG A 68 -16.21 -6.04 -9.36
N ASP A 69 -16.66 -5.78 -8.13
CA ASP A 69 -16.27 -4.60 -7.36
C ASP A 69 -14.76 -4.65 -7.01
N ALA A 70 -14.09 -3.50 -7.10
CA ALA A 70 -12.67 -3.36 -6.79
C ALA A 70 -12.36 -3.83 -5.36
N LYS A 71 -13.27 -3.59 -4.41
CA LYS A 71 -13.10 -4.05 -3.02
C LYS A 71 -13.07 -5.58 -2.90
N ALA A 72 -13.92 -6.27 -3.64
CA ALA A 72 -13.95 -7.73 -3.66
C ALA A 72 -12.68 -8.31 -4.28
N ILE A 73 -12.15 -7.66 -5.33
CA ILE A 73 -10.89 -8.05 -5.97
C ILE A 73 -9.70 -7.86 -5.01
N VAL A 74 -9.66 -6.75 -4.25
CA VAL A 74 -8.61 -6.53 -3.25
C VAL A 74 -8.66 -7.57 -2.14
N ALA A 75 -9.85 -7.94 -1.66
CA ALA A 75 -10.01 -8.99 -0.66
C ALA A 75 -9.50 -10.36 -1.15
N ASP A 76 -9.83 -10.73 -2.39
CA ASP A 76 -9.30 -11.94 -3.02
C ASP A 76 -7.78 -11.89 -3.20
N LEU A 77 -7.25 -10.72 -3.56
CA LEU A 77 -5.82 -10.51 -3.72
C LEU A 77 -5.09 -10.68 -2.38
N MET A 78 -5.66 -10.21 -1.27
CA MET A 78 -5.15 -10.44 0.08
C MET A 78 -5.12 -11.93 0.42
N ALA A 79 -6.19 -12.65 0.10
CA ALA A 79 -6.29 -14.09 0.37
C ALA A 79 -5.31 -14.91 -0.48
N GLY A 80 -5.16 -14.57 -1.77
CA GLY A 80 -4.34 -15.33 -2.72
C GLY A 80 -2.85 -14.93 -2.73
N LYS A 81 -2.53 -13.69 -2.35
CA LYS A 81 -1.16 -13.13 -2.38
C LYS A 81 -0.87 -12.32 -1.10
N PRO A 82 -0.88 -12.95 0.08
CA PRO A 82 -0.70 -12.25 1.36
C PRO A 82 0.64 -11.53 1.47
N PHE A 83 1.68 -11.97 0.76
CA PHE A 83 3.00 -11.33 0.76
C PHE A 83 3.03 -9.93 0.15
N LEU A 84 1.99 -9.51 -0.58
CA LEU A 84 1.85 -8.15 -1.08
C LEU A 84 1.31 -7.17 -0.02
N PHE A 85 0.86 -7.69 1.12
CA PHE A 85 0.21 -6.92 2.18
C PHE A 85 1.01 -7.06 3.47
N ALA A 86 1.04 -5.98 4.25
CA ALA A 86 1.64 -6.03 5.57
C ALA A 86 0.84 -7.02 6.44
N PRO A 87 1.50 -7.88 7.22
CA PRO A 87 0.80 -8.71 8.21
C PRO A 87 0.04 -7.80 9.18
N ASP A 88 -1.13 -8.24 9.65
CA ASP A 88 -1.94 -7.55 10.66
C ASP A 88 -1.13 -7.38 11.97
N GLY A 89 -0.32 -6.32 12.03
CA GLY A 89 0.43 -5.83 13.19
C GLY A 89 -0.12 -4.46 13.60
N PRO A 90 -0.11 -4.12 14.90
CA PRO A 90 -1.13 -3.30 15.53
C PRO A 90 -1.28 -1.94 14.88
N THR A 91 -2.53 -1.60 14.58
CA THR A 91 -3.00 -0.26 14.23
C THR A 91 -2.59 0.71 15.34
N ASP A 92 -1.78 1.71 14.99
CA ASP A 92 -1.51 2.87 15.84
C ASP A 92 -2.84 3.52 16.25
N GLY A 93 -3.11 3.60 17.56
CA GLY A 93 -4.20 4.45 18.06
C GLY A 93 -5.06 3.95 19.22
N ALA A 94 -4.69 2.92 19.98
CA ALA A 94 -5.39 2.63 21.24
C ALA A 94 -4.43 2.18 22.34
N SER A 95 -4.28 3.04 23.34
CA SER A 95 -3.81 2.70 24.68
C SER A 95 -4.57 1.48 25.20
N SER A 96 -3.91 0.32 25.20
CA SER A 96 -4.30 -0.79 26.06
C SER A 96 -3.07 -1.63 26.37
N THR A 97 -2.63 -1.51 27.60
CA THR A 97 -1.81 -2.48 28.32
C THR A 97 -2.43 -3.87 28.19
N ARG A 98 -1.97 -4.66 27.23
CA ARG A 98 -2.13 -6.11 27.26
C ARG A 98 -0.97 -6.77 26.54
N SER A 99 -0.10 -7.37 27.35
CA SER A 99 0.90 -8.34 26.95
C SER A 99 0.27 -9.39 26.03
N VAL A 100 0.63 -9.38 24.75
CA VAL A 100 0.33 -10.47 23.82
C VAL A 100 1.65 -11.05 23.31
N LYS A 101 2.15 -11.97 24.13
CA LYS A 101 2.65 -13.30 23.76
C LYS A 101 2.66 -13.52 22.23
N HIS A 102 3.83 -13.31 21.63
CA HIS A 102 4.13 -13.74 20.27
C HIS A 102 3.79 -15.24 20.13
N ARG A 103 2.76 -15.57 19.35
CA ARG A 103 2.60 -16.92 18.81
C ARG A 103 3.56 -17.06 17.65
N THR A 104 4.79 -17.46 17.98
CA THR A 104 5.62 -18.25 17.08
C THR A 104 4.86 -19.53 16.71
N GLY A 105 5.01 -19.96 15.46
CA GLY A 105 4.41 -21.19 14.95
C GLY A 105 4.74 -22.37 15.87
N VAL A 106 3.69 -23.04 16.35
CA VAL A 106 3.79 -24.29 17.12
C VAL A 106 3.76 -25.44 16.11
N MET A 107 4.95 -25.93 15.78
CA MET A 107 5.21 -27.33 15.48
C MET A 107 6.48 -27.70 16.24
N ALA A 108 6.36 -27.89 17.56
CA ALA A 108 7.16 -28.79 18.40
C ALA A 108 6.84 -28.55 19.89
N PRO A 109 6.60 -29.59 20.70
CA PRO A 109 6.45 -29.45 22.14
C PRO A 109 7.81 -29.53 22.85
N ARG A 110 8.00 -28.61 23.82
CA ARG A 110 8.73 -28.74 25.10
C ARG A 110 10.18 -29.26 25.12
N SER A 111 11.09 -28.36 25.52
CA SER A 111 12.28 -28.63 26.35
C SER A 111 12.87 -27.27 26.77
N THR A 112 12.63 -26.78 28.00
CA THR A 112 13.59 -26.76 29.14
C THR A 112 14.92 -26.07 28.84
N ASP A 113 15.17 -24.97 29.56
CA ASP A 113 16.47 -24.38 29.94
C ASP A 113 17.68 -24.74 29.08
N HIS A 114 18.09 -23.87 28.14
CA HIS A 114 19.50 -23.81 27.71
C HIS A 114 19.87 -22.43 27.16
N LEU A 115 20.54 -21.64 28.02
CA LEU A 115 21.61 -20.67 27.68
C LEU A 115 21.35 -19.79 26.44
N THR A 116 20.43 -18.83 26.55
CA THR A 116 20.48 -17.66 25.66
C THR A 116 21.84 -17.00 25.83
N SER A 117 22.66 -17.04 24.77
CA SER A 117 23.99 -16.45 24.78
C SER A 117 23.89 -14.97 25.20
N PRO A 118 24.78 -14.45 26.08
CA PRO A 118 24.74 -13.05 26.53
C PRO A 118 24.71 -12.03 25.39
N LEU A 119 25.19 -12.43 24.21
CA LEU A 119 25.14 -11.63 22.98
C LEU A 119 23.71 -11.44 22.45
N VAL A 120 22.88 -12.49 22.49
CA VAL A 120 21.50 -12.47 22.00
C VAL A 120 20.63 -11.59 22.89
N GLU A 121 20.78 -11.74 24.21
CA GLU A 121 20.09 -10.91 25.20
C GLU A 121 20.48 -9.43 25.06
N ALA A 122 21.77 -9.14 24.88
CA ALA A 122 22.22 -7.76 24.66
C ALA A 122 21.72 -7.18 23.33
N ALA A 123 21.54 -7.99 22.29
CA ALA A 123 20.98 -7.56 21.01
C ALA A 123 19.50 -7.20 21.13
N ASP A 124 18.73 -8.01 21.86
CA ASP A 124 17.30 -7.79 22.06
C ASP A 124 17.07 -6.57 22.96
N GLU A 125 17.84 -6.39 24.02
CA GLU A 125 17.73 -5.21 24.88
C GLU A 125 18.09 -3.92 24.13
N ALA A 126 19.15 -3.93 23.30
CA ALA A 126 19.50 -2.79 22.46
C ALA A 126 18.40 -2.45 21.42
N ARG A 127 17.71 -3.47 20.88
CA ARG A 127 16.59 -3.28 19.95
C ARG A 127 15.36 -2.70 20.64
N ILE A 128 15.08 -3.13 21.88
CA ILE A 128 13.92 -2.69 22.66
C ILE A 128 14.10 -1.27 23.19
N THR A 129 15.26 -0.95 23.77
CA THR A 129 15.47 0.32 24.47
C THR A 129 16.02 1.41 23.58
N GLY A 130 16.78 1.05 22.53
CA GLY A 130 17.50 2.00 21.66
C GLY A 130 18.54 2.85 22.40
N LYS A 131 18.84 2.57 23.67
CA LYS A 131 19.75 3.39 24.47
C LYS A 131 21.19 3.14 24.05
N ARG A 132 21.98 4.23 24.02
CA ARG A 132 23.40 4.18 23.67
C ARG A 132 24.20 3.17 24.50
N GLY A 133 23.89 3.03 25.80
CA GLY A 133 24.55 2.06 26.68
C GLY A 133 24.34 0.61 26.24
N ASP A 134 23.10 0.25 25.91
CA ASP A 134 22.70 -1.11 25.58
C ASP A 134 23.25 -1.52 24.20
N VAL A 135 23.23 -0.59 23.24
CA VAL A 135 23.87 -0.77 21.92
C VAL A 135 25.38 -0.99 22.06
N LEU A 136 26.07 -0.18 22.88
CA LEU A 136 27.51 -0.33 23.09
C LEU A 136 27.86 -1.65 23.79
N ARG A 137 27.02 -2.11 24.73
CA ARG A 137 27.17 -3.40 25.40
C ARG A 137 27.08 -4.55 24.41
N TYR A 138 26.09 -4.54 23.52
CA TYR A 138 25.97 -5.52 22.43
C TYR A 138 27.19 -5.51 21.49
N LEU A 139 27.63 -4.33 21.05
CA LEU A 139 28.78 -4.22 20.15
C LEU A 139 30.09 -4.71 20.77
N ARG A 140 30.29 -4.51 22.08
CA ARG A 140 31.45 -5.07 22.81
C ARG A 140 31.42 -6.58 22.84
N LEU A 141 30.26 -7.18 23.15
CA LEU A 141 30.10 -8.64 23.17
C LEU A 141 30.28 -9.25 21.78
N ARG A 142 29.83 -8.55 20.72
CA ARG A 142 30.01 -8.99 19.33
C ARG A 142 31.48 -9.00 18.90
N ARG A 143 32.31 -8.09 19.45
CA ARG A 143 33.74 -7.97 19.12
C ARG A 143 34.64 -8.92 19.91
N ALA A 144 34.16 -9.44 21.04
CA ALA A 144 34.90 -10.38 21.90
C ALA A 144 34.78 -11.85 21.44
N ARG A 145 34.04 -12.10 20.35
CA ARG A 145 34.05 -13.34 19.57
C ARG A 145 34.93 -13.15 18.34
#